data_AF-A0A370H095-F1
#
_entry.id   AF-A0A370H095-F1
#
_cell.length_a   1.000
_cell.length_b   1.000
_cell.length_c   1.000
_cell.angle_alpha   90.00
_cell.angle_beta   90.00
_cell.angle_gamma   90.00
#
_symmetry.space_group_name_H-M   'P 1'
#
loop_
_entity.id
_entity.type
_entity.pdbx_description
1 polymer ?
#
loop_
_entity_poly.entity_id
_entity_poly.type
_entity_poly.pdbx_seq_one_letter_code
_entity_poly.pdbx_strand_id
1 'polypeptide(L)'
;MGGWQVFAATMVMVGAMMAIVMSVRPQRFPTGRTSVAEIRQRLLAESVPPAMPVAAALSHGAPEHRLEVPEAHRTMQQHLDCTVSDCPRKSAAYRVLVAAGRIKPR
;
A
#
# COMPACT_ATOMS: atom_id res chain seq x y z
N MET A 1 41.52 -7.72 -42.66
CA MET A 1 40.72 -6.72 -41.91
C MET A 1 41.32 -6.63 -40.52
N GLY A 2 41.86 -5.47 -40.15
CA GLY A 2 42.61 -5.32 -38.89
C GLY A 2 41.67 -5.40 -37.69
N GLY A 3 42.11 -6.02 -36.59
CA GLY A 3 41.31 -6.20 -35.38
C GLY A 3 40.65 -4.90 -34.88
N TRP A 4 41.27 -3.75 -35.12
CA TRP A 4 40.72 -2.42 -34.84
C TRP A 4 39.35 -2.16 -35.46
N GLN A 5 39.12 -2.60 -36.70
CA GLN A 5 37.84 -2.41 -37.39
C GLN A 5 36.72 -3.23 -36.73
N VAL A 6 37.03 -4.43 -36.25
CA VAL A 6 36.07 -5.30 -35.55
C VAL A 6 35.68 -4.69 -34.20
N PHE A 7 36.65 -4.16 -33.45
CA PHE A 7 36.38 -3.47 -32.18
C PHE A 7 35.51 -2.22 -32.38
N ALA A 8 35.83 -1.39 -33.36
CA ALA A 8 35.07 -0.19 -33.67
C ALA A 8 33.62 -0.51 -34.07
N ALA A 9 33.42 -1.50 -34.94
CA ALA A 9 32.09 -1.92 -35.37
C ALA A 9 31.25 -2.48 -34.20
N THR A 10 31.88 -3.24 -33.30
CA THR A 10 31.21 -3.81 -32.13
C THR A 10 30.74 -2.73 -31.15
N MET A 11 31.59 -1.73 -30.86
CA MET A 11 31.21 -0.59 -30.01
C MET A 11 30.01 0.18 -30.55
N VAL A 12 29.98 0.44 -31.86
CA VAL A 12 28.86 1.13 -32.52
C VAL A 12 27.57 0.31 -32.41
N MET A 13 27.64 -1.00 -32.66
CA MET A 13 26.47 -1.88 -32.58
C MET A 13 25.92 -1.98 -31.16
N VAL A 14 26.79 -2.10 -30.16
CA VAL A 14 26.40 -2.12 -28.74
C VAL A 14 25.76 -0.79 -28.34
N GLY A 15 26.34 0.35 -28.73
CA GLY A 15 25.77 1.66 -28.47
C GLY A 15 24.39 1.84 -29.09
N ALA A 16 24.22 1.44 -30.36
CA ALA A 16 22.94 1.49 -31.06
C ALA A 16 21.90 0.57 -30.39
N MET A 17 22.28 -0.66 -30.02
CA MET A 17 21.38 -1.59 -29.33
C MET A 17 20.96 -1.03 -27.96
N MET A 18 21.89 -0.43 -27.22
CA MET A 18 21.60 0.18 -25.92
C MET A 18 20.66 1.38 -26.04
N ALA A 19 20.84 2.22 -27.07
CA ALA A 19 19.95 3.34 -27.39
C ALA A 19 18.53 2.86 -27.75
N ILE A 20 18.41 1.80 -28.56
CA ILE A 20 17.12 1.19 -28.91
C ILE A 20 16.42 0.63 -27.66
N VAL A 21 17.15 -0.11 -26.82
CA VAL A 21 16.61 -0.64 -25.55
C VAL A 21 16.16 0.48 -24.61
N MET A 22 16.94 1.56 -24.50
CA MET A 22 16.60 2.74 -23.70
C MET A 22 15.37 3.49 -24.25
N SER A 23 15.15 3.48 -25.57
CA SER A 23 13.98 4.09 -26.21
C SER A 23 12.69 3.26 -26.04
N VAL A 24 12.80 1.94 -25.97
CA VAL A 24 11.64 1.04 -25.84
C VAL A 24 11.28 0.79 -24.38
N ARG A 25 12.26 0.83 -23.46
CA ARG A 25 11.96 0.77 -22.03
C ARG A 25 11.42 2.12 -21.58
N PRO A 26 10.20 2.21 -21.01
CA PRO A 26 9.71 3.44 -20.43
C PRO A 26 10.67 3.84 -19.31
N GLN A 27 11.54 4.81 -19.59
CA GLN A 27 12.44 5.37 -18.61
C GLN A 27 11.54 6.06 -17.59
N ARG A 28 11.31 5.39 -16.45
CA ARG A 28 10.73 5.99 -15.26
C ARG A 28 11.73 7.03 -14.77
N PHE A 29 11.72 8.20 -15.38
CA PHE A 29 12.36 9.36 -14.80
C PHE A 29 11.55 9.71 -13.55
N PRO A 30 12.14 9.66 -12.35
CA PRO A 30 11.54 10.25 -11.18
C PRO A 30 11.73 11.76 -11.33
N THR A 31 10.92 12.37 -12.20
CA THR A 31 10.79 13.83 -12.22
C THR A 31 10.20 14.19 -10.87
N GLY A 32 10.96 14.90 -10.04
CA GLY A 32 10.63 15.27 -8.66
C GLY A 32 9.46 16.25 -8.51
N ARG A 33 8.33 15.96 -9.18
CA ARG A 33 7.01 16.56 -9.04
C ARG A 33 5.96 15.54 -9.47
N THR A 34 5.77 14.47 -8.69
CA THR A 34 4.48 13.77 -8.71
C THR A 34 3.44 14.77 -8.21
N SER A 35 2.68 15.34 -9.14
CA SER A 35 1.63 16.29 -8.78
C SER A 35 0.59 15.57 -7.92
N VAL A 36 0.04 16.27 -6.92
CA VAL A 36 -1.02 15.73 -6.07
C VAL A 36 -2.20 15.22 -6.91
N ALA A 37 -2.44 15.83 -8.08
CA ALA A 37 -3.45 15.39 -9.04
C ALA A 37 -3.17 13.99 -9.58
N GLU A 38 -1.92 13.67 -9.93
CA GLU A 38 -1.55 12.34 -10.43
C GLU A 38 -1.71 11.26 -9.35
N ILE A 39 -1.28 11.57 -8.11
CA ILE A 39 -1.46 10.65 -6.98
C ILE A 39 -2.95 10.44 -6.71
N ARG A 40 -3.75 11.52 -6.70
CA ARG A 40 -5.21 11.44 -6.52
C ARG A 40 -5.86 10.61 -7.62
N GLN A 41 -5.42 10.75 -8.86
CA GLN A 41 -5.96 10.01 -9.99
C GLN A 41 -5.66 8.51 -9.90
N ARG A 42 -4.46 8.14 -9.45
CA ARG A 42 -4.12 6.72 -9.19
C ARG A 42 -4.96 6.14 -8.05
N LEU A 43 -5.12 6.88 -6.95
CA LEU A 43 -5.98 6.47 -5.84
C LEU A 43 -7.43 6.28 -6.28
N LEU A 44 -7.96 7.19 -7.09
CA LEU A 44 -9.33 7.07 -7.60
C LEU A 44 -9.49 5.87 -8.51
N ALA A 45 -8.52 5.60 -9.40
CA ALA A 45 -8.53 4.44 -10.28
C ALA A 45 -8.43 3.11 -9.51
N GLU A 46 -7.71 3.09 -8.39
CA GLU A 46 -7.59 1.92 -7.50
C GLU A 46 -8.77 1.79 -6.52
N SER A 47 -9.45 2.88 -6.19
CA SER A 47 -10.50 2.93 -5.17
C SER A 47 -11.85 2.34 -5.58
N VAL A 48 -12.04 1.87 -6.81
CA VAL A 48 -13.28 1.20 -7.22
C VAL A 48 -13.24 -0.24 -6.69
N PRO A 49 -13.91 -0.57 -5.58
CA PRO A 49 -13.90 -1.92 -5.05
C PRO A 49 -14.89 -2.76 -5.89
N PRO A 50 -14.69 -4.09 -6.04
CA PRO A 50 -15.81 -4.95 -6.37
C PRO A 50 -16.90 -4.74 -5.31
N ALA A 51 -18.09 -4.36 -5.75
CA ALA A 51 -19.24 -4.07 -4.91
C ALA A 51 -19.52 -5.22 -3.93
N MET A 52 -19.21 -5.02 -2.64
CA MET A 52 -19.80 -5.76 -1.52
C MET A 52 -19.97 -4.82 -0.30
N PRO A 53 -20.98 -3.93 -0.27
CA PRO A 53 -21.22 -3.05 0.86
C PRO A 53 -22.23 -3.68 1.83
N VAL A 54 -21.92 -4.85 2.39
CA VAL A 54 -22.83 -5.48 3.39
C VAL A 54 -22.11 -5.94 4.66
N ALA A 55 -20.80 -6.19 4.64
CA ALA A 55 -20.07 -6.62 5.85
C ALA A 55 -19.71 -5.48 6.81
N ALA A 56 -19.56 -4.24 6.34
CA ALA A 56 -19.10 -3.13 7.18
C ALA A 56 -20.15 -2.72 8.25
N ALA A 57 -21.44 -2.74 7.91
CA ALA A 57 -22.52 -2.34 8.83
C ALA A 57 -22.82 -3.39 9.92
N LEU A 58 -22.50 -4.67 9.68
CA LEU A 58 -22.65 -5.77 10.66
C LEU A 58 -21.50 -5.84 11.68
N SER A 59 -20.47 -4.98 11.58
CA SER A 59 -19.20 -5.18 12.28
C SER A 59 -19.09 -4.53 13.67
N HIS A 60 -20.06 -3.74 14.13
CA HIS A 60 -19.98 -3.07 15.44
C HIS A 60 -20.33 -3.96 16.63
N GLY A 61 -20.93 -5.13 16.38
CA GLY A 61 -21.24 -6.12 17.41
C GLY A 61 -19.98 -6.60 18.13
N ALA A 62 -20.11 -6.87 19.44
CA ALA A 62 -19.02 -7.43 20.23
C ALA A 62 -18.47 -8.70 19.56
N PRO A 63 -17.15 -8.95 19.62
CA PRO A 63 -16.60 -10.17 19.07
C PRO A 63 -17.10 -11.36 19.89
N GLU A 64 -17.49 -12.44 19.21
CA GLU A 64 -17.95 -13.70 19.84
C GLU A 64 -16.85 -14.37 20.69
N HIS A 65 -15.59 -14.01 20.42
CA HIS A 65 -14.41 -14.56 21.06
C HIS A 65 -13.54 -13.44 21.63
N ARG A 66 -12.68 -13.81 22.57
CA ARG A 66 -11.64 -12.90 23.05
C ARG A 66 -10.61 -12.67 21.95
N LEU A 67 -10.39 -11.41 21.60
CA LEU A 67 -9.41 -11.04 20.58
C LEU A 67 -7.99 -11.30 21.09
N GLU A 68 -7.14 -11.79 20.18
CA GLU A 68 -5.69 -11.80 20.39
C GLU A 68 -5.10 -10.41 20.16
N VAL A 69 -3.88 -10.15 20.66
CA VAL A 69 -3.23 -8.82 20.52
C VAL A 69 -3.12 -8.35 19.06
N PRO A 70 -2.67 -9.18 18.09
CA PRO A 70 -2.61 -8.75 16.68
C PRO A 70 -4.00 -8.49 16.08
N GLU A 71 -5.02 -9.23 16.52
CA GLU A 71 -6.39 -9.05 16.08
C GLU A 71 -6.99 -7.77 16.66
N ALA A 72 -6.74 -7.48 17.95
CA ALA A 72 -7.13 -6.25 18.60
C ALA A 72 -6.52 -5.03 17.91
N HIS A 73 -5.26 -5.11 17.47
CA HIS A 73 -4.65 -4.05 16.65
C HIS A 73 -5.39 -3.84 15.32
N ARG A 74 -5.71 -4.93 14.59
CA ARG A 74 -6.49 -4.84 13.35
C ARG A 74 -7.88 -4.26 13.58
N THR A 75 -8.56 -4.67 14.64
CA THR A 75 -9.87 -4.11 15.02
C THR A 75 -9.80 -2.61 15.29
N MET A 76 -8.77 -2.14 16.01
CA MET A 76 -8.59 -0.70 16.24
C MET A 76 -8.35 0.08 14.94
N GLN A 77 -7.71 -0.54 13.94
CA GLN A 77 -7.48 0.05 12.61
C GLN A 77 -8.71 0.00 11.70
N GLN A 78 -9.57 -1.01 11.84
CA GLN A 78 -10.81 -1.13 11.06
C GLN A 78 -11.90 -0.18 11.57
N HIS A 79 -11.91 0.09 12.88
CA HIS A 79 -12.89 0.96 13.53
C HIS A 79 -12.31 2.33 13.87
N LEU A 80 -11.62 2.98 12.92
CA LEU A 80 -11.01 4.30 13.15
C LEU A 80 -12.08 5.37 13.46
N ASP A 81 -13.18 5.36 12.72
CA ASP A 81 -14.27 6.33 12.84
C ASP A 81 -15.18 6.08 14.06
N CYS A 82 -15.03 4.94 14.72
CA CYS A 82 -15.80 4.62 15.91
C CYS A 82 -15.17 5.21 17.17
N THR A 83 -15.98 5.60 18.15
CA THR A 83 -15.49 5.84 19.51
C THR A 83 -15.38 4.50 20.27
N VAL A 84 -14.57 4.47 21.33
CA VAL A 84 -14.44 3.28 22.20
C VAL A 84 -15.74 3.05 23.00
N SER A 85 -16.52 4.10 23.28
CA SER A 85 -17.80 4.02 23.98
C SER A 85 -18.92 3.45 23.11
N ASP A 86 -18.94 3.80 21.82
CA ASP A 86 -20.11 3.54 20.97
C ASP A 86 -19.93 2.30 20.08
N CYS A 87 -18.72 1.71 20.05
CA CYS A 87 -18.44 0.48 19.33
C CYS A 87 -17.98 -0.64 20.28
N PRO A 88 -18.86 -1.62 20.59
CA PRO A 88 -18.53 -2.78 21.41
C PRO A 88 -17.29 -3.52 20.94
N ARG A 89 -17.12 -3.67 19.62
CA ARG A 89 -15.93 -4.34 19.06
C ARG A 89 -14.64 -3.57 19.30
N LYS A 90 -14.64 -2.25 19.12
CA LYS A 90 -13.50 -1.38 19.46
C LYS A 90 -13.21 -1.40 20.96
N SER A 91 -14.25 -1.41 21.79
CA SER A 91 -14.12 -1.52 23.24
C SER A 91 -13.41 -2.81 23.67
N ALA A 92 -13.75 -3.94 23.04
CA ALA A 92 -13.14 -5.24 23.33
C ALA A 92 -11.65 -5.25 22.95
N ALA A 93 -11.32 -4.72 21.77
CA ALA A 93 -9.94 -4.56 21.33
C ALA A 93 -9.13 -3.63 22.24
N TYR A 94 -9.71 -2.49 22.63
CA TYR A 94 -9.08 -1.54 23.54
C TYR A 94 -8.73 -2.21 24.88
N ARG A 95 -9.67 -2.97 25.47
CA ARG A 95 -9.43 -3.70 26.73
C ARG A 95 -8.29 -4.72 26.60
N VAL A 96 -8.24 -5.47 25.51
CA VAL A 96 -7.15 -6.44 25.25
C VAL A 96 -5.80 -5.71 25.16
N LEU A 97 -5.74 -4.59 24.46
CA LEU A 97 -4.49 -3.83 24.30
C LEU A 97 -4.05 -3.14 25.59
N VAL A 98 -4.98 -2.68 26.43
CA VAL A 98 -4.68 -2.17 27.77
C VAL A 98 -4.14 -3.29 28.66
N ALA A 99 -4.80 -4.46 28.68
CA ALA A 99 -4.35 -5.60 29.46
C ALA A 99 -2.97 -6.11 29.01
N ALA A 100 -2.66 -6.02 27.71
CA ALA A 100 -1.36 -6.37 27.16
C ALA A 100 -0.30 -5.26 27.32
N GLY A 101 -0.62 -4.14 27.98
CA GLY A 101 0.30 -3.01 28.19
C GLY A 101 0.66 -2.23 26.91
N ARG A 102 -0.11 -2.40 25.82
CA ARG A 102 0.10 -1.71 24.53
C ARG A 102 -0.58 -0.35 24.49
N ILE A 103 -1.59 -0.12 25.32
CA ILE A 103 -2.28 1.16 25.49
C ILE A 103 -2.29 1.52 26.97
N LYS A 104 -1.89 2.74 27.29
CA LYS A 104 -2.04 3.31 28.63
C LYS A 104 -3.25 4.25 28.61
N PRO A 105 -4.32 3.95 29.38
CA PRO A 105 -5.41 4.88 29.57
C PRO A 105 -4.86 6.20 30.15
N ARG A 106 -5.33 7.32 29.60
CA ARG A 106 -5.04 8.65 30.15
C ARG A 106 -6.09 9.02 31.19
#